data_AF-M5TY43-F1
#
_entry.id   AF-M5TY43-F1
#
_cell.length_a   1.000
_cell.length_b   1.000
_cell.length_c   1.000
_cell.angle_alpha   90.00
_cell.angle_beta   90.00
_cell.angle_gamma   90.00
#
_symmetry.space_group_name_H-M   'P 1'
#
loop_
_entity.id
_entity.type
_entity.pdbx_description
1 polymer ?
#
loop_
_entity_poly.entity_id
_entity_poly.type
_entity_poly.pdbx_seq_one_letter_code
_entity_poly.pdbx_strand_id
1 'polypeptide(L)'
;MSDQSTALDEIISKLKTERDELQLKIHLASMDAKDDYERISGKVDELNDQYEPVKDAVEESAGNVLAALGLVADELKAGFQRVRKSIGE
;
A
#
# COMPACT_ATOMS: atom_id res chain seq x y z
N MET A 1 -12.26 10.28 14.14
CA MET A 1 -12.13 9.92 12.71
C MET A 1 -10.95 10.63 12.05
N SER A 2 -10.72 11.91 12.36
CA SER A 2 -9.57 12.68 11.85
C SER A 2 -8.23 11.96 11.99
N ASP A 3 -7.96 11.36 13.16
CA ASP A 3 -6.68 10.69 13.40
C ASP A 3 -6.48 9.38 12.60
N GLN A 4 -7.56 8.62 12.33
CA GLN A 4 -7.47 7.36 11.58
C GLN A 4 -7.24 7.60 10.09
N SER A 5 -7.90 8.62 9.53
CA SER A 5 -7.71 9.06 8.14
C SER A 5 -6.27 9.54 7.93
N THR A 6 -5.77 10.45 8.79
CA THR A 6 -4.38 10.94 8.70
C THR A 6 -3.34 9.81 8.80
N ALA A 7 -3.52 8.85 9.71
CA ALA A 7 -2.61 7.72 9.82
C ALA A 7 -2.59 6.86 8.55
N LEU A 8 -3.75 6.62 7.93
CA LEU A 8 -3.85 5.83 6.70
C LEU A 8 -3.26 6.59 5.50
N ASP A 9 -3.43 7.91 5.43
CA ASP A 9 -2.80 8.78 4.42
C ASP A 9 -1.28 8.66 4.42
N GLU A 10 -0.67 8.68 5.61
CA GLU A 10 0.78 8.50 5.76
C GLU A 10 1.23 7.11 5.32
N ILE A 11 0.46 6.06 5.60
CA ILE A 11 0.79 4.69 5.20
C ILE A 11 0.69 4.56 3.67
N ILE A 12 -0.39 5.04 3.05
CA ILE A 12 -0.57 5.01 1.60
C ILE A 12 0.55 5.78 0.91
N SER A 13 0.92 6.95 1.44
CA SER A 13 2.04 7.73 0.93
C SER A 13 3.36 6.96 0.99
N LYS A 14 3.64 6.27 2.11
CA LYS A 14 4.83 5.41 2.24
C LYS A 14 4.80 4.24 1.28
N LEU A 15 3.66 3.60 1.07
CA LEU A 15 3.49 2.49 0.11
C LEU A 15 3.77 2.95 -1.33
N LYS A 16 3.30 4.14 -1.72
CA LYS A 16 3.61 4.72 -3.04
C LYS A 16 5.10 4.97 -3.20
N THR A 17 5.76 5.56 -2.21
CA THR A 17 7.21 5.77 -2.23
C THR A 17 7.96 4.44 -2.33
N GLU A 18 7.60 3.44 -1.52
CA GLU A 18 8.25 2.13 -1.53
C GLU A 18 8.04 1.40 -2.86
N ARG A 19 6.84 1.49 -3.45
CA ARG A 19 6.56 1.00 -4.80
C ARG A 19 7.50 1.64 -5.82
N ASP A 20 7.57 2.96 -5.83
CA ASP A 20 8.36 3.71 -6.82
C ASP A 20 9.86 3.42 -6.65
N GLU A 21 10.36 3.29 -5.42
CA GLU A 21 11.74 2.89 -5.12
C GLU A 21 12.05 1.47 -5.61
N LEU A 22 11.14 0.53 -5.38
CA LEU A 22 11.30 -0.86 -5.81
C LEU A 22 11.21 -0.99 -7.33
N GLN A 23 10.38 -0.19 -8.01
CA GLN A 23 10.29 -0.16 -9.47
C GLN A 23 11.65 0.09 -10.12
N LEU A 24 12.44 0.99 -9.53
CA LEU A 24 13.78 1.33 -10.05
C LEU A 24 14.75 0.14 -9.97
N LYS A 25 14.53 -0.81 -9.05
CA LYS A 25 15.44 -1.93 -8.78
C LYS A 25 14.95 -3.26 -9.33
N ILE A 26 13.63 -3.43 -9.46
CA ILE A 26 12.99 -4.70 -9.78
C ILE A 26 13.38 -5.25 -11.16
N HIS A 27 13.78 -4.39 -12.10
CA HIS A 27 14.20 -4.80 -13.44
C HIS A 27 15.40 -5.77 -13.43
N LEU A 28 16.26 -5.72 -12.40
CA LEU A 28 17.39 -6.62 -12.21
C LEU A 28 17.07 -7.86 -11.36
N ALA A 29 15.87 -7.92 -10.79
CA ALA A 29 15.45 -8.99 -9.90
C ALA A 29 15.08 -10.29 -10.65
N SER A 30 14.87 -11.37 -9.88
CA SER A 30 14.32 -12.62 -10.40
C SER A 30 12.90 -12.42 -10.95
N MET A 31 12.44 -13.36 -11.78
CA MET A 31 11.07 -13.35 -12.31
C MET A 31 10.05 -13.42 -11.17
N ASP A 32 10.26 -14.29 -10.19
CA ASP A 32 9.38 -14.40 -9.01
C ASP A 32 9.24 -13.07 -8.26
N ALA A 33 10.35 -12.34 -8.07
CA ALA A 33 10.33 -11.05 -7.41
C ALA A 33 9.58 -9.98 -8.24
N LYS A 34 9.73 -10.01 -9.57
CA LYS A 34 9.00 -9.14 -10.49
C LYS A 34 7.51 -9.41 -10.46
N ASP A 35 7.10 -10.67 -10.53
CA ASP A 35 5.69 -11.07 -10.49
C ASP A 35 5.05 -10.67 -9.15
N ASP A 36 5.76 -10.88 -8.04
CA ASP A 36 5.29 -10.45 -6.72
C ASP A 36 5.18 -8.93 -6.62
N TYR A 37 6.16 -8.18 -7.15
CA TYR A 37 6.13 -6.72 -7.21
C TYR A 37 4.95 -6.20 -8.05
N GLU A 38 4.73 -6.74 -9.25
CA GLU A 38 3.63 -6.32 -10.13
C GLU A 38 2.28 -6.56 -9.44
N ARG A 39 2.12 -7.72 -8.80
CA ARG A 39 0.90 -8.07 -8.07
C ARG A 39 0.59 -7.11 -6.92
N ILE A 40 1.58 -6.67 -6.16
CA ILE A 40 1.36 -5.78 -5.02
C ILE A 40 1.32 -4.30 -5.41
N SER A 41 2.05 -3.90 -6.45
CA SER A 41 2.09 -2.51 -6.90
C SER A 41 0.74 -2.04 -7.44
N GLY A 42 0.03 -2.87 -8.21
CA GLY A 42 -1.32 -2.55 -8.68
C GLY A 42 -2.35 -2.37 -7.55
N LYS A 43 -2.15 -3.08 -6.43
CA LYS A 43 -3.04 -2.96 -5.25
C LYS A 43 -2.83 -1.66 -4.46
N VAL A 44 -1.69 -0.98 -4.63
CA VAL A 44 -1.47 0.33 -4.00
C VAL A 44 -2.38 1.39 -4.61
N ASP A 45 -2.54 1.37 -5.93
CA ASP A 45 -3.46 2.29 -6.61
C ASP A 45 -4.91 1.97 -6.26
N GLU A 46 -5.28 0.68 -6.23
CA GLU A 46 -6.61 0.25 -5.78
C GLU A 46 -6.92 0.69 -4.34
N LEU A 47 -5.96 0.55 -3.42
CA LEU A 47 -6.10 1.02 -2.04
C LEU A 47 -6.32 2.55 -1.99
N ASN A 48 -5.56 3.30 -2.78
CA ASN A 48 -5.68 4.75 -2.85
C ASN A 48 -7.05 5.19 -3.39
N ASP A 49 -7.53 4.55 -4.46
CA ASP A 49 -8.80 4.86 -5.10
C ASP A 49 -9.99 4.57 -4.19
N GLN A 50 -9.89 3.51 -3.36
CA GLN A 50 -10.90 3.21 -2.34
C GLN A 50 -10.83 4.14 -1.12
N TYR A 51 -9.64 4.66 -0.79
CA TYR A 51 -9.42 5.55 0.35
C TYR A 51 -9.86 7.00 0.08
N GLU A 52 -9.56 7.54 -1.11
CA GLU A 52 -9.91 8.92 -1.49
C GLU A 52 -11.35 9.35 -1.17
N PRO A 53 -12.40 8.57 -1.50
CA PRO A 53 -13.78 8.97 -1.25
C PRO A 53 -14.18 8.91 0.23
N VAL A 54 -13.46 8.16 1.07
CA VAL A 54 -13.83 7.92 2.47
C VAL A 54 -12.96 8.67 3.48
N LYS A 55 -11.83 9.26 3.05
CA LYS A 55 -10.89 9.97 3.93
C LYS A 55 -11.50 11.17 4.66
N ASP A 56 -12.44 11.86 4.01
CA ASP A 56 -13.12 13.04 4.53
C ASP A 56 -14.54 12.73 5.04
N ALA A 57 -14.97 11.46 4.98
CA ALA A 57 -16.29 11.05 5.44
C ALA A 57 -16.33 11.01 6.98
N VAL A 58 -17.39 11.61 7.54
CA VAL A 58 -17.57 11.76 9.00
C VAL A 58 -18.54 10.71 9.58
N GLU A 59 -19.10 9.84 8.74
CA GLU A 59 -20.07 8.82 9.11
C GLU A 59 -19.42 7.63 9.84
N GLU A 60 -20.13 7.02 10.80
CA GLU A 60 -19.64 5.86 11.55
C GLU A 60 -19.27 4.67 10.65
N SER A 61 -19.98 4.52 9.52
CA SER A 61 -19.67 3.57 8.45
C SER A 61 -18.27 3.76 7.86
N ALA A 62 -17.81 5.01 7.75
CA ALA A 62 -16.48 5.34 7.23
C ALA A 62 -15.37 4.82 8.16
N GLY A 63 -15.58 4.81 9.48
CA GLY A 63 -14.62 4.25 10.43
C GLY A 63 -14.32 2.77 10.19
N ASN A 64 -15.34 1.96 9.89
CA ASN A 64 -15.17 0.54 9.58
C ASN A 64 -14.47 0.33 8.23
N VAL A 65 -14.78 1.16 7.23
CA VAL A 65 -14.12 1.11 5.93
C VAL A 65 -12.64 1.49 6.06
N LEU A 66 -12.32 2.58 6.76
CA LEU A 66 -10.95 3.00 7.04
C LEU A 66 -10.14 1.92 7.78
N ALA A 67 -10.76 1.23 8.74
CA ALA A 67 -10.12 0.11 9.43
C ALA A 67 -9.81 -1.06 8.47
N ALA A 68 -10.74 -1.41 7.59
CA ALA A 68 -10.52 -2.45 6.58
C ALA A 68 -9.41 -2.07 5.58
N LEU A 69 -9.40 -0.81 5.11
CA LEU A 69 -8.33 -0.29 4.24
C LEU A 69 -6.97 -0.29 4.96
N GLY A 70 -6.94 -0.03 6.27
CA GLY A 70 -5.74 -0.16 7.09
C GLY A 70 -5.16 -1.59 7.10
N LEU A 71 -6.01 -2.62 7.19
CA LEU A 71 -5.54 -4.01 7.10
C LEU A 71 -4.94 -4.34 5.73
N VAL A 72 -5.55 -3.83 4.66
CA VAL A 72 -5.01 -3.97 3.30
C VAL A 72 -3.64 -3.27 3.21
N ALA A 73 -3.52 -2.06 3.75
CA ALA A 73 -2.27 -1.32 3.76
C ALA A 73 -1.15 -2.07 4.51
N ASP A 74 -1.46 -2.69 5.64
CA ASP A 74 -0.51 -3.53 6.39
C ASP A 74 -0.09 -4.77 5.58
N GLU A 75 -1.01 -5.41 4.86
CA GLU A 75 -0.70 -6.53 3.97
C GLU A 75 0.24 -6.11 2.83
N LEU A 76 -0.03 -4.95 2.21
CA LEU A 76 0.80 -4.40 1.14
C LEU A 76 2.21 -4.08 1.64
N LYS A 77 2.32 -3.50 2.83
CA LYS A 77 3.62 -3.23 3.48
C LYS A 77 4.40 -4.52 3.69
N ALA A 78 3.76 -5.56 4.22
CA ALA A 78 4.39 -6.88 4.37
C ALA A 78 4.75 -7.52 3.02
N GLY A 79 3.97 -7.23 1.96
CA GLY A 79 4.28 -7.60 0.57
C GLY A 79 5.56 -6.95 0.06
N PHE A 80 5.67 -5.63 0.15
CA PHE A 80 6.85 -4.91 -0.31
C PHE A 80 8.10 -5.27 0.48
N GLN A 81 7.99 -5.49 1.80
CA GLN A 81 9.11 -6.00 2.60
C GLN A 81 9.62 -7.36 2.12
N ARG A 82 8.75 -8.25 1.62
CA ARG A 82 9.17 -9.53 1.04
C ARG A 82 9.87 -9.34 -0.30
N VAL A 83 9.34 -8.50 -1.17
CA VAL A 83 9.98 -8.14 -2.44
C VAL A 83 11.36 -7.55 -2.20
N ARG A 84 11.46 -6.59 -1.27
CA ARG A 84 12.72 -5.95 -0.88
C ARG A 84 13.77 -6.96 -0.42
N LYS A 85 13.38 -7.90 0.47
CA LYS A 85 14.26 -9.01 0.89
C LYS A 85 14.67 -9.92 -0.26
N SER A 86 13.77 -10.19 -1.20
CA SER A 86 14.06 -11.07 -2.35
C SER A 86 15.09 -10.48 -3.31
N ILE A 87 15.26 -9.15 -3.32
CA ILE A 87 16.21 -8.44 -4.18
C ILE A 87 17.48 -7.96 -3.44
N GLY A 88 17.60 -8.24 -2.15
CA GLY A 88 18.79 -7.92 -1.34
C GLY A 88 18.82 -6.49 -0.78
N GLU A 89 17.66 -5.85 -0.60
CA GLU A 89 17.50 -4.48 -0.13
C GLU A 89 16.95 -4.36 1.31
#